data_AF-A0A956HDG0-F1
#
_entry.id   AF-A0A956HDG0-F1
#
_cell.length_a   1.000
_cell.length_b   1.000
_cell.length_c   1.000
_cell.angle_alpha   90.00
_cell.angle_beta   90.00
_cell.angle_gamma   90.00
#
_symmetry.space_group_name_H-M   'P 1'
#
loop_
_entity.id
_entity.type
_entity.pdbx_description
1 polymer ?
#
loop_
_entity_poly.entity_id
_entity_poly.type
_entity_poly.pdbx_seq_one_letter_code
_entity_poly.pdbx_strand_id
1 'polypeptide(L)'
;MSSRWLLVVVATAPLASGCASACQKVAAAKQELARAPQPARGGPHVVASIPFDTVDRLLSLKVQKIRPVSVTLPDLSLPQLPGLKLGLGRVTVALESVRATPAPDDQLGIRLTLALRSGQRTITRIALDASVRPQIDAQAGRVEVALAPRDIANLRPTLPPEGRKQLADFLWAEVPDSVRRLVSRGRVDQLADTVASDLLGRSFGTIQKQLLSGAEPFAQFTLHVPELLPIDAVHLRSQGGTGPGALELAIRARVAAPGVASATTRSPSLPAGLVHVRMSAAAVTALANDAMARGVLPARFDAQGEPSPQGPFTVALAWQSGAKPLRMHTFRESGDCIYIEFAGTPALSVASGQLEVAVADGSIERTAGKAKLRAAIWFSGIGRRTFSFTRALAAGFTLEVPGMPLQSSAAAVTTEGDDFVLGMTLAPARPGG
;
A
#
# COMPACT_ATOMS: atom_id res chain seq x y z
N MET A 1 15.44 -51.80 -83.00
CA MET A 1 15.41 -50.37 -82.62
C MET A 1 13.94 -50.01 -82.38
N SER A 2 13.44 -50.30 -81.18
CA SER A 2 13.24 -49.36 -80.06
C SER A 2 11.96 -48.53 -80.22
N SER A 3 10.86 -49.12 -79.75
CA SER A 3 9.59 -48.47 -79.45
C SER A 3 9.75 -47.58 -78.22
N ARG A 4 9.28 -46.32 -78.29
CA ARG A 4 9.12 -45.46 -77.11
C ARG A 4 7.70 -44.91 -77.05
N TRP A 5 6.92 -45.51 -76.18
CA TRP A 5 5.66 -44.99 -75.67
C TRP A 5 5.95 -43.79 -74.75
N LEU A 6 5.26 -42.68 -74.99
CA LEU A 6 5.34 -41.47 -74.18
C LEU A 6 4.27 -41.57 -73.09
N LEU A 7 4.70 -41.91 -71.88
CA LEU A 7 3.85 -42.04 -70.70
C LEU A 7 3.72 -40.65 -70.06
N VAL A 8 2.58 -39.99 -70.26
CA VAL A 8 2.24 -38.73 -69.58
C VAL A 8 1.81 -39.08 -68.16
N VAL A 9 2.71 -38.91 -67.20
CA VAL A 9 2.39 -38.96 -65.76
C VAL A 9 1.73 -37.64 -65.39
N VAL A 10 0.40 -37.65 -65.23
CA VAL A 10 -0.34 -36.56 -64.58
C VAL A 10 -0.03 -36.63 -63.09
N ALA A 11 0.89 -35.78 -62.64
CA ALA A 11 1.15 -35.57 -61.23
C ALA A 11 -0.03 -34.82 -60.59
N THR A 12 -0.97 -35.56 -59.97
CA THR A 12 -1.94 -34.99 -59.04
C THR A 12 -1.20 -34.57 -57.77
N ALA A 13 -0.79 -33.31 -57.70
CA ALA A 13 -0.29 -32.70 -56.47
C ALA A 13 -1.44 -32.61 -55.45
N PRO A 14 -1.30 -33.16 -54.23
CA PRO A 14 -2.32 -33.00 -53.20
C PRO A 14 -2.34 -31.52 -52.74
N LEU A 15 -3.51 -30.90 -52.84
CA LEU A 15 -3.83 -29.58 -52.27
C LEU A 15 -3.81 -29.66 -50.73
N ALA A 16 -2.62 -29.78 -50.14
CA ALA A 16 -2.39 -29.77 -48.68
C ALA A 16 -1.83 -28.43 -48.16
N SER A 17 -1.85 -27.37 -48.97
CA SER A 17 -1.22 -26.07 -48.67
C SER A 17 -2.07 -25.10 -47.82
N GLY A 18 -3.30 -25.47 -47.45
CA GLY A 18 -4.19 -24.63 -46.66
C GLY A 18 -3.92 -24.64 -45.14
N CYS A 19 -3.65 -25.81 -44.56
CA CYS A 19 -3.53 -25.97 -43.10
C CYS A 19 -2.15 -25.60 -42.55
N ALA A 20 -1.08 -25.86 -43.31
CA ALA A 20 0.29 -25.54 -42.90
C ALA A 20 0.49 -24.03 -42.67
N SER A 21 -0.16 -23.18 -43.49
CA SER A 21 -0.04 -21.72 -43.38
C SER A 21 -0.76 -21.12 -42.17
N ALA A 22 -1.91 -21.68 -41.77
CA ALA A 22 -2.68 -21.20 -40.62
C ALA A 22 -1.97 -21.53 -39.31
N CYS A 23 -1.52 -22.78 -39.13
CA CYS A 23 -0.81 -23.20 -37.93
C CYS A 23 0.52 -22.45 -37.75
N GLN A 24 1.25 -22.19 -38.83
CA GLN A 24 2.45 -21.34 -38.78
C GLN A 24 2.15 -19.92 -38.29
N LYS A 25 1.05 -19.31 -38.75
CA LYS A 25 0.62 -17.97 -38.27
C LYS A 25 0.22 -17.98 -36.79
N VAL A 26 -0.48 -19.01 -36.33
CA VAL A 26 -0.83 -19.18 -34.90
C VAL A 26 0.43 -19.32 -34.05
N ALA A 27 1.37 -20.18 -34.46
CA ALA A 27 2.64 -20.37 -33.77
C ALA A 27 3.48 -19.09 -33.74
N ALA A 28 3.54 -18.35 -34.86
CA ALA A 28 4.23 -17.07 -34.95
C ALA A 28 3.62 -16.02 -34.02
N ALA A 29 2.29 -15.89 -33.99
CA ALA A 29 1.60 -14.96 -33.09
C ALA A 29 1.86 -15.30 -31.60
N LYS A 30 1.88 -16.59 -31.25
CA LYS A 30 2.20 -17.04 -29.89
C LYS A 30 3.65 -16.74 -29.52
N GLN A 31 4.59 -16.93 -30.46
CA GLN A 31 5.99 -16.57 -30.26
C GLN A 31 6.20 -15.06 -30.15
N GLU A 32 5.48 -14.25 -30.94
CA GLU A 32 5.49 -12.79 -30.87
C GLU A 32 5.06 -12.32 -29.48
N LEU A 33 3.95 -12.87 -28.95
CA LEU A 33 3.49 -12.57 -27.60
C LEU A 33 4.51 -12.98 -26.53
N ALA A 34 5.13 -14.15 -26.66
CA ALA A 34 6.14 -14.62 -25.72
C ALA A 34 7.46 -13.82 -25.77
N ARG A 35 7.77 -13.21 -26.91
CA ARG A 35 8.97 -12.38 -27.13
C ARG A 35 8.74 -10.89 -26.87
N ALA A 36 7.54 -10.50 -26.42
CA ALA A 36 7.24 -9.11 -26.11
C ALA A 36 8.36 -8.51 -25.24
N PRO A 37 8.89 -7.33 -25.60
CA PRO A 37 10.09 -6.78 -24.95
C PRO A 37 9.90 -6.74 -23.44
N GLN A 38 10.83 -7.36 -22.70
CA GLN A 38 10.86 -7.18 -21.26
C GLN A 38 11.23 -5.72 -21.00
N PRO A 39 10.37 -4.94 -20.34
CA PRO A 39 10.72 -3.56 -20.02
C PRO A 39 11.99 -3.56 -19.16
N ALA A 40 12.90 -2.64 -19.46
CA ALA A 40 14.06 -2.37 -18.61
C ALA A 40 13.58 -2.15 -17.17
N ARG A 41 14.33 -2.62 -16.16
CA ARG A 41 13.98 -2.57 -14.72
C ARG A 41 13.21 -1.29 -14.38
N GLY A 42 11.88 -1.40 -14.38
CA GLY A 42 10.98 -0.27 -14.24
C GLY A 42 10.75 0.10 -12.79
N GLY A 43 9.97 1.16 -12.57
CA GLY A 43 9.47 1.55 -11.25
C GLY A 43 8.60 0.48 -10.57
N PRO A 44 7.99 0.78 -9.42
CA PRO A 44 7.15 -0.19 -8.70
C PRO A 44 5.95 -0.63 -9.56
N HIS A 45 5.56 -1.89 -9.47
CA HIS A 45 4.38 -2.44 -10.15
C HIS A 45 3.09 -2.13 -9.41
N VAL A 46 3.18 -2.00 -8.08
CA VAL A 46 2.07 -1.67 -7.18
C VAL A 46 2.54 -0.60 -6.20
N VAL A 47 1.71 0.40 -5.95
CA VAL A 47 1.94 1.41 -4.92
C VAL A 47 0.71 1.49 -4.02
N ALA A 48 0.86 1.15 -2.74
CA ALA A 48 -0.19 1.32 -1.74
C ALA A 48 0.08 2.59 -0.92
N SER A 49 -0.83 3.55 -0.92
CA SER A 49 -0.74 4.83 -0.21
C SER A 49 -1.80 4.91 0.90
N ILE A 50 -1.33 4.86 2.14
CA ILE A 50 -2.13 4.93 3.37
C ILE A 50 -2.04 6.37 3.93
N PRO A 51 -3.16 7.12 4.04
CA PRO A 51 -3.13 8.45 4.65
C PRO A 51 -2.57 8.41 6.08
N PHE A 52 -1.79 9.42 6.48
CA PHE A 52 -1.34 9.52 7.87
C PHE A 52 -2.51 9.60 8.85
N ASP A 53 -3.62 10.26 8.52
CA ASP A 53 -4.82 10.26 9.37
C ASP A 53 -5.37 8.84 9.62
N THR A 54 -5.19 7.92 8.67
CA THR A 54 -5.55 6.52 8.84
C THR A 54 -4.53 5.81 9.74
N VAL A 55 -3.23 6.04 9.55
CA VAL A 55 -2.18 5.51 10.43
C VAL A 55 -2.37 6.02 11.87
N ASP A 56 -2.55 7.32 12.07
CA ASP A 56 -2.77 7.99 13.36
C ASP A 56 -3.94 7.40 14.12
N ARG A 57 -5.08 7.19 13.43
CA ARG A 57 -6.26 6.54 14.04
C ARG A 57 -5.92 5.15 14.55
N LEU A 58 -5.19 4.35 13.78
CA LEU A 58 -4.80 3.00 14.18
C LEU A 58 -3.83 2.98 15.35
N LEU A 59 -2.82 3.86 15.33
CA LEU A 59 -1.88 4.01 16.43
C LEU A 59 -2.58 4.48 17.71
N SER A 60 -3.56 5.39 17.59
CA SER A 60 -4.29 5.95 18.74
C SER A 60 -5.05 4.89 19.56
N LEU A 61 -5.51 3.80 18.93
CA LEU A 61 -6.21 2.70 19.60
C LEU A 61 -5.31 1.97 20.61
N LYS A 62 -4.00 1.94 20.36
CA LYS A 62 -3.00 1.35 21.27
C LYS A 62 -2.58 2.32 22.37
N VAL A 63 -2.43 3.60 22.02
CA VAL A 63 -2.03 4.67 22.95
C VAL A 63 -2.95 4.73 24.17
N GLN A 64 -4.26 4.60 23.98
CA GLN A 64 -5.23 4.65 25.08
C GLN A 64 -5.05 3.54 26.13
N LYS A 65 -4.34 2.46 25.80
CA LYS A 65 -4.08 1.34 26.73
C LYS A 65 -2.81 1.53 27.55
N ILE A 66 -1.95 2.48 27.19
CA ILE A 66 -0.69 2.73 27.89
C ILE A 66 -0.97 3.46 29.20
N ARG A 67 -0.53 2.86 30.31
CA ARG A 67 -0.75 3.44 31.64
C ARG A 67 0.13 4.68 31.85
N PRO A 68 -0.40 5.76 32.42
CA PRO A 68 0.40 6.90 32.81
C PRO A 68 1.44 6.54 33.87
N VAL A 69 2.59 7.21 33.83
CA VAL A 69 3.70 7.01 34.76
C VAL A 69 3.74 8.17 35.75
N SER A 70 3.84 7.87 37.05
CA SER A 70 4.02 8.89 38.08
C SER A 70 5.51 9.17 38.30
N VAL A 71 5.88 10.44 38.23
CA VAL A 71 7.24 10.92 38.50
C VAL A 71 7.17 12.03 39.54
N THR A 72 8.03 11.93 40.54
CA THR A 72 8.20 13.00 41.54
C THR A 72 9.16 14.02 40.96
N LEU A 73 8.68 15.24 40.71
CA LEU A 73 9.57 16.34 40.34
C LEU A 73 10.20 16.94 41.61
N PRO A 74 11.45 17.43 41.53
CA PRO A 74 12.08 18.10 42.66
C PRO A 74 11.31 19.38 43.03
N ASP A 75 11.35 19.73 44.32
CA ASP A 75 10.83 21.02 44.79
C ASP A 75 11.55 22.16 44.07
N LEU A 76 10.79 23.12 43.54
CA LEU A 76 11.37 24.30 42.92
C LEU A 76 11.58 25.38 43.99
N SER A 77 12.84 25.72 44.25
CA SER A 77 13.22 26.82 45.12
C SER A 77 13.35 28.11 44.30
N LEU A 78 12.59 29.14 44.68
CA LEU A 78 12.76 30.48 44.13
C LEU A 78 13.94 31.16 44.86
N PRO A 79 15.04 31.52 44.16
CA PRO A 79 16.24 32.08 44.82
C PRO A 79 15.98 33.33 45.65
N GLN A 80 14.92 34.09 45.33
CA GLN A 80 14.58 35.36 45.96
C GLN A 80 13.62 35.22 47.15
N LEU A 81 13.08 34.03 47.37
CA LEU A 81 12.21 33.71 48.49
C LEU A 81 12.72 32.42 49.14
N PRO A 82 13.89 32.47 49.81
CA PRO A 82 14.45 31.31 50.50
C PRO A 82 13.42 30.75 51.49
N GLY A 83 13.06 29.47 51.32
CA GLY A 83 12.02 28.79 52.10
C GLY A 83 10.68 28.58 51.37
N LEU A 84 10.39 29.34 50.30
CA LEU A 84 9.24 29.07 49.45
C LEU A 84 9.57 27.95 48.45
N LYS A 85 9.06 26.76 48.73
CA LYS A 85 9.14 25.59 47.85
C LYS A 85 7.84 25.51 47.04
N LEU A 86 7.93 25.71 45.73
CA LEU A 86 6.83 25.37 44.83
C LEU A 86 6.84 23.86 44.64
N GLY A 87 6.01 23.18 45.43
CA GLY A 87 5.80 21.75 45.30
C GLY A 87 4.97 21.47 44.05
N LEU A 88 5.60 20.96 42.99
CA LEU A 88 4.86 20.47 41.80
C LEU A 88 4.04 19.21 42.10
N GLY A 89 4.26 18.61 43.28
CA GLY A 89 3.57 17.42 43.75
C GLY A 89 3.93 16.17 42.93
N ARG A 90 3.03 15.18 42.99
CA ARG A 90 3.13 13.99 42.14
C ARG A 90 2.68 14.35 40.74
N VAL A 91 3.61 14.33 39.80
CA VAL A 91 3.31 14.61 38.40
C VAL A 91 3.13 13.30 37.65
N THR A 92 2.17 13.26 36.74
CA THR A 92 1.88 12.11 35.91
C THR A 92 2.24 12.42 34.47
N VAL A 93 3.02 11.55 33.84
CA VAL A 93 3.33 11.58 32.41
C VAL A 93 2.42 10.59 31.71
N ALA A 94 1.60 11.06 30.78
CA ALA A 94 0.74 10.22 29.95
C ALA A 94 1.09 10.40 28.48
N LEU A 95 1.13 9.32 27.70
CA LEU A 95 1.18 9.40 26.25
C LEU A 95 -0.19 9.88 25.75
N GLU A 96 -0.24 11.09 25.19
CA GLU A 96 -1.48 11.74 24.76
C GLU A 96 -1.80 11.41 23.30
N SER A 97 -0.79 11.45 22.41
CA SER A 97 -0.98 11.09 21.00
C SER A 97 0.29 10.54 20.36
N VAL A 98 0.09 9.79 19.29
CA VAL A 98 1.13 9.27 18.39
C VAL A 98 0.67 9.58 16.98
N ARG A 99 1.50 10.31 16.23
CA ARG A 99 1.18 10.74 14.86
C ARG A 99 2.29 10.34 13.90
N ALA A 100 1.92 9.83 12.73
CA ALA A 100 2.82 9.62 11.62
C ALA A 100 3.22 10.97 11.01
N THR A 101 4.49 11.11 10.66
CA THR A 101 5.05 12.28 10.01
C THR A 101 5.94 11.87 8.84
N PRO A 102 6.19 12.79 7.90
CA PRO A 102 7.18 12.57 6.85
C PRO A 102 8.57 12.32 7.45
N ALA A 103 9.34 11.48 6.77
CA ALA A 103 10.72 11.12 7.06
C ALA A 103 11.45 10.77 5.74
N PRO A 104 12.79 10.64 5.75
CA PRO A 104 13.55 10.21 4.58
C PRO A 104 13.11 8.85 4.03
N ASP A 105 13.54 8.52 2.82
CA ASP A 105 13.25 7.24 2.17
C ASP A 105 13.59 6.04 3.09
N ASP A 106 12.76 5.01 3.01
CA ASP A 106 12.78 3.78 3.82
C ASP A 106 12.59 3.98 5.34
N GLN A 107 12.06 5.13 5.75
CA GLN A 107 11.73 5.45 7.13
C GLN A 107 10.30 5.97 7.26
N LEU A 108 9.74 5.88 8.47
CA LEU A 108 8.51 6.54 8.87
C LEU A 108 8.82 7.45 10.07
N GLY A 109 8.46 8.72 9.95
CA GLY A 109 8.51 9.65 11.07
C GLY A 109 7.35 9.38 12.02
N ILE A 110 7.59 9.44 13.33
CA ILE A 110 6.58 9.30 14.36
C ILE A 110 6.77 10.41 15.38
N ARG A 111 5.75 11.26 15.55
CA ARG A 111 5.68 12.26 16.61
C ARG A 111 4.84 11.75 17.77
N LEU A 112 5.47 11.59 18.93
CA LEU A 112 4.79 11.30 20.20
C LEU A 112 4.55 12.60 20.96
N THR A 113 3.38 12.75 21.55
CA THR A 113 3.08 13.85 22.48
C THR A 113 2.83 13.27 23.85
N LEU A 114 3.67 13.67 24.82
CA LEU A 114 3.50 13.32 26.23
C LEU A 114 2.87 14.49 26.97
N ALA A 115 1.76 14.25 27.66
CA ALA A 115 1.16 15.23 28.56
C ALA A 115 1.75 15.07 29.97
N LEU A 116 2.27 16.17 30.51
CA LEU A 116 2.70 16.27 31.89
C LEU A 116 1.54 16.85 32.72
N ARG A 117 1.08 16.14 33.76
CA ARG A 117 -0.14 16.48 34.51
C ARG A 117 0.11 16.54 36.02
N SER A 118 -0.52 17.50 36.69
CA SER A 118 -0.68 17.53 38.15
C SER A 118 -2.17 17.31 38.47
N GLY A 119 -2.50 16.14 39.03
CA GLY A 119 -3.89 15.70 39.15
C GLY A 119 -4.59 15.65 37.79
N GLN A 120 -5.68 16.41 37.63
CA GLN A 120 -6.45 16.52 36.38
C GLN A 120 -5.98 17.66 35.46
N ARG A 121 -5.03 18.49 35.90
CA ARG A 121 -4.56 19.66 35.14
C ARG A 121 -3.34 19.28 34.30
N THR A 122 -3.36 19.62 33.01
CA THR A 122 -2.18 19.53 32.15
C THR A 122 -1.27 20.72 32.43
N ILE A 123 -0.04 20.43 32.87
CA ILE A 123 1.03 21.40 33.09
C ILE A 123 1.60 21.83 31.74
N THR A 124 1.99 20.85 30.92
CA THR A 124 2.61 21.08 29.61
C THR A 124 2.60 19.82 28.75
N ARG A 125 3.02 19.94 27.50
CA ARG A 125 3.15 18.85 26.52
C ARG A 125 4.57 18.77 25.96
N ILE A 126 5.16 17.60 26.04
CA ILE A 126 6.50 17.30 25.52
C ILE A 126 6.33 16.57 24.19
N ALA A 127 7.03 17.04 23.15
CA ALA A 127 7.07 16.39 21.85
C ALA A 127 8.32 15.52 21.71
N LEU A 128 8.16 14.33 21.13
CA LEU A 128 9.24 13.42 20.77
C LEU A 128 9.12 13.09 19.29
N ASP A 129 10.16 13.35 18.52
CA ASP A 129 10.21 12.98 17.11
C ASP A 129 11.11 11.76 16.94
N ALA A 130 10.53 10.65 16.49
CA ALA A 130 11.19 9.41 16.18
C ALA A 130 11.21 9.16 14.67
N SER A 131 12.18 8.39 14.21
CA SER A 131 12.18 7.83 12.87
C SER A 131 12.36 6.32 12.98
N VAL A 132 11.42 5.56 12.44
CA VAL A 132 11.44 4.09 12.47
C VAL A 132 11.73 3.54 11.08
N ARG A 133 12.58 2.52 11.03
CA ARG A 133 12.80 1.74 9.81
C ARG A 133 11.90 0.51 9.84
N PRO A 134 11.00 0.32 8.86
CA PRO A 134 10.21 -0.89 8.76
C PRO A 134 11.11 -2.12 8.58
N GLN A 135 10.66 -3.25 9.12
CA GLN A 135 11.20 -4.55 8.77
C GLN A 135 10.41 -5.09 7.58
N ILE A 136 11.12 -5.36 6.48
CA ILE A 136 10.52 -5.82 5.23
C ILE A 136 10.95 -7.27 5.01
N ASP A 137 9.99 -8.17 5.02
CA ASP A 137 10.15 -9.56 4.58
C ASP A 137 9.46 -9.73 3.23
N ALA A 138 10.25 -9.65 2.16
CA ALA A 138 9.74 -9.80 0.80
C ALA A 138 9.27 -11.23 0.49
N GLN A 139 9.79 -12.25 1.18
CA GLN A 139 9.41 -13.65 0.94
C GLN A 139 8.06 -13.96 1.59
N ALA A 140 7.85 -13.46 2.81
CA ALA A 140 6.57 -13.59 3.52
C ALA A 140 5.53 -12.54 3.08
N GLY A 141 5.91 -11.59 2.20
CA GLY A 141 5.04 -10.48 1.80
C GLY A 141 4.63 -9.60 2.97
N ARG A 142 5.53 -9.37 3.92
CA ARG A 142 5.22 -8.70 5.18
C ARG A 142 6.06 -7.46 5.36
N VAL A 143 5.39 -6.36 5.72
CA VAL A 143 6.03 -5.09 6.07
C VAL A 143 5.58 -4.70 7.47
N GLU A 144 6.50 -4.79 8.40
CA GLU A 144 6.25 -4.48 9.80
C GLU A 144 6.84 -3.12 10.16
N VAL A 145 5.98 -2.26 10.69
CA VAL A 145 6.39 -0.99 11.27
C VAL A 145 6.15 -1.08 12.76
N ALA A 146 7.23 -1.02 13.54
CA ALA A 146 7.17 -1.06 14.98
C ALA A 146 8.02 0.07 15.57
N LEU A 147 7.43 0.82 16.49
CA LEU A 147 8.15 1.72 17.38
C LEU A 147 8.57 0.91 18.61
N ALA A 148 9.76 0.31 18.54
CA ALA A 148 10.28 -0.49 19.62
C ALA A 148 10.86 0.40 20.73
N PRO A 149 10.98 -0.12 21.97
CA PRO A 149 11.58 0.64 23.07
C PRO A 149 12.98 1.21 22.73
N ARG A 150 13.79 0.47 21.97
CA ARG A 150 15.12 0.90 21.51
C ARG A 150 15.10 2.14 20.61
N ASP A 151 14.05 2.29 19.81
CA ASP A 151 13.89 3.42 18.89
C ASP A 151 13.51 4.67 19.68
N ILE A 152 12.79 4.47 20.80
CA ILE A 152 12.44 5.54 21.73
C ILE A 152 13.62 5.93 22.62
N ALA A 153 14.52 4.99 22.96
CA ALA A 153 15.65 5.20 23.87
C ALA A 153 16.59 6.35 23.44
N ASN A 154 16.68 6.61 22.13
CA ASN A 154 17.55 7.65 21.57
C ASN A 154 16.84 8.96 21.22
N LEU A 155 15.55 9.09 21.55
CA LEU A 155 14.77 10.28 21.22
C LEU A 155 15.19 11.47 22.07
N ARG A 156 15.29 12.63 21.42
CA ARG A 156 15.50 13.90 22.09
C ARG A 156 14.15 14.56 22.36
N PRO A 157 13.77 14.78 23.62
CA PRO A 157 12.55 15.47 23.95
C PRO A 157 12.67 16.94 23.59
N THR A 158 11.62 17.50 23.02
CA THR A 158 11.52 18.93 22.74
C THR A 158 10.29 19.50 23.41
N LEU A 159 10.41 20.73 23.89
CA LEU A 159 9.28 21.48 24.44
C LEU A 159 8.96 22.62 23.48
N PRO A 160 7.88 22.52 22.68
CA PRO A 160 7.52 23.57 21.73
C PRO A 160 7.20 24.89 22.47
N PRO A 161 7.26 26.05 21.79
CA PRO A 161 7.04 27.36 22.43
C PRO A 161 5.72 27.45 23.20
N GLU A 162 4.65 26.85 22.67
CA GLU A 162 3.35 26.76 23.35
C GLU A 162 3.44 25.96 24.66
N GLY A 163 4.16 24.83 24.66
CA GLY A 163 4.41 24.03 25.85
C GLY A 163 5.19 24.79 26.93
N ARG A 164 6.18 25.60 26.53
CA ARG A 164 6.92 26.47 27.46
C ARG A 164 6.01 27.51 28.10
N LYS A 165 5.15 28.14 27.30
CA LYS A 165 4.16 29.10 27.80
C LYS A 165 3.18 28.44 28.78
N GLN A 166 2.65 27.26 28.44
CA GLN A 166 1.77 26.49 29.33
C GLN A 166 2.43 26.18 30.67
N LEU A 167 3.71 25.77 30.65
CA LEU A 167 4.48 25.52 31.88
C LEU A 167 4.63 26.80 32.71
N ALA A 168 4.96 27.94 32.10
CA ALA A 168 5.09 29.21 32.80
C ALA A 168 3.75 29.70 33.37
N ASP A 169 2.65 29.53 32.64
CA ASP A 169 1.29 29.84 33.10
C ASP A 169 0.90 28.99 34.30
N PHE A 170 1.20 27.69 34.25
CA PHE A 170 0.99 26.78 35.37
C PHE A 170 1.79 27.22 36.60
N LEU A 171 3.10 27.47 36.45
CA LEU A 171 3.94 27.90 37.57
C LEU A 171 3.46 29.22 38.19
N TRP A 172 3.02 30.17 37.36
CA TRP A 172 2.47 31.45 37.84
C TRP A 172 1.19 31.25 38.65
N ALA A 173 0.33 30.30 38.25
CA ALA A 173 -0.89 29.99 38.96
C ALA A 173 -0.62 29.41 40.37
N GLU A 174 0.46 28.63 40.51
CA GLU A 174 0.89 28.04 41.79
C GLU A 174 1.58 29.04 42.73
N VAL A 175 1.98 30.24 42.25
CA VAL A 175 2.50 31.30 43.13
C VAL A 175 1.34 31.86 43.98
N PRO A 176 1.43 31.81 45.33
CA PRO A 176 0.39 32.36 46.20
C PRO A 176 0.18 33.86 45.96
N ASP A 177 -1.06 34.33 46.05
CA ASP A 177 -1.41 35.74 45.77
C ASP A 177 -0.62 36.75 46.63
N SER A 178 -0.30 36.37 47.88
CA SER A 178 0.49 37.19 48.80
C SER A 178 1.91 37.48 48.30
N VAL A 179 2.47 36.61 47.46
CA VAL A 179 3.85 36.72 46.95
C VAL A 179 3.91 37.15 45.48
N ARG A 180 2.78 37.17 44.75
CA ARG A 180 2.72 37.64 43.35
C ARG A 180 3.17 39.10 43.17
N ARG A 181 3.10 39.93 44.21
CA ARG A 181 3.63 41.31 44.19
C ARG A 181 5.15 41.38 44.28
N LEU A 182 5.79 40.32 44.77
CA LEU A 182 7.24 40.24 44.99
C LEU A 182 7.95 39.48 43.86
N VAL A 183 7.21 38.75 43.03
CA VAL A 183 7.73 37.93 41.93
C VAL A 183 7.16 38.44 40.60
N SER A 184 8.02 38.82 39.66
CA SER A 184 7.58 39.24 38.33
C SER A 184 7.31 38.06 37.41
N ARG A 185 6.40 38.24 36.45
CA ARG A 185 6.05 37.19 35.47
C ARG A 185 7.27 36.69 34.68
N GLY A 186 8.12 37.61 34.20
CA GLY A 186 9.31 37.24 33.44
C GLY A 186 10.31 36.37 34.21
N ARG A 187 10.34 36.45 35.54
CA ARG A 187 11.16 35.54 36.37
C ARG A 187 10.56 34.14 36.43
N VAL A 188 9.23 34.03 36.48
CA VAL A 188 8.55 32.73 36.40
C VAL A 188 8.76 32.10 35.02
N ASP A 189 8.79 32.90 33.96
CA ASP A 189 9.11 32.41 32.62
C ASP A 189 10.56 31.85 32.56
N GLN A 190 11.55 32.54 33.16
CA GLN A 190 12.93 32.03 33.28
C GLN A 190 13.03 30.75 34.13
N LEU A 191 12.26 30.68 35.22
CA LEU A 191 12.16 29.46 36.02
C LEU A 191 11.56 28.32 35.17
N ALA A 192 10.51 28.58 34.40
CA ALA A 192 9.90 27.61 33.50
C ALA A 192 10.90 27.05 32.49
N ASP A 193 11.75 27.91 31.91
CA ASP A 193 12.82 27.48 31.00
C ASP A 193 13.87 26.59 31.69
N THR A 194 14.22 26.92 32.94
CA THR A 194 15.16 26.11 33.75
C THR A 194 14.55 24.75 34.08
N VAL A 195 13.29 24.72 34.53
CA VAL A 195 12.53 23.50 34.81
C VAL A 195 12.36 22.66 33.57
N ALA A 196 12.01 23.26 32.44
CA ALA A 196 11.92 22.58 31.15
C ALA A 196 13.27 21.95 30.78
N SER A 197 14.37 22.68 30.91
CA SER A 197 15.70 22.18 30.59
C SER A 197 16.10 20.99 31.49
N ASP A 198 15.83 21.07 32.79
CA ASP A 198 16.09 19.98 33.73
C ASP A 198 15.18 18.77 33.51
N LEU A 199 13.92 19.00 33.16
CA LEU A 199 12.95 17.96 32.81
C LEU A 199 13.39 17.21 31.55
N LEU A 200 13.71 17.93 30.48
CA LEU A 200 14.14 17.38 29.19
C LEU A 200 15.53 16.74 29.25
N GLY A 201 16.42 17.25 30.10
CA GLY A 201 17.78 16.76 30.25
C GLY A 201 17.91 15.61 31.25
N ARG A 202 17.79 15.92 32.55
CA ARG A 202 18.10 14.98 33.64
C ARG A 202 16.96 14.01 33.93
N SER A 203 15.73 14.50 33.95
CA SER A 203 14.58 13.70 34.39
C SER A 203 14.00 12.81 33.28
N PHE A 204 14.22 13.19 32.02
CA PHE A 204 13.63 12.50 30.87
C PHE A 204 14.11 11.05 30.75
N GLY A 205 15.37 10.74 31.04
CA GLY A 205 15.86 9.36 30.98
C GLY A 205 15.12 8.40 31.92
N THR A 206 14.66 8.90 33.07
CA THR A 206 13.85 8.11 34.02
C THR A 206 12.41 7.94 33.52
N ILE A 207 11.80 9.02 33.03
CA ILE A 207 10.47 9.00 32.41
C ILE A 207 10.46 7.99 31.26
N GLN A 208 11.45 8.07 30.40
CA GLN A 208 11.67 7.19 29.27
C GLN A 208 11.81 5.74 29.75
N LYS A 209 12.74 5.41 30.64
CA LYS A 209 12.89 4.03 31.15
C LYS A 209 11.61 3.45 31.76
N GLN A 210 10.84 4.25 32.49
CA GLN A 210 9.59 3.80 33.10
C GLN A 210 8.49 3.60 32.05
N LEU A 211 8.34 4.52 31.09
CA LEU A 211 7.43 4.35 29.96
C LEU A 211 7.82 3.12 29.13
N LEU A 212 9.13 2.89 28.93
CA LEU A 212 9.75 1.80 28.15
C LEU A 212 9.85 0.45 28.86
N SER A 213 9.43 0.35 30.12
CA SER A 213 9.62 -0.87 30.91
C SER A 213 8.75 -2.05 30.46
N GLY A 214 7.81 -1.84 29.53
CA GLY A 214 7.09 -2.91 28.82
C GLY A 214 7.87 -3.35 27.58
N ALA A 215 8.10 -4.67 27.43
CA ALA A 215 8.86 -5.23 26.31
C ALA A 215 8.13 -5.12 24.94
N GLU A 216 6.85 -4.76 24.93
CA GLU A 216 6.06 -4.66 23.71
C GLU A 216 6.30 -3.32 22.97
N PRO A 217 6.23 -3.32 21.62
CA PRO A 217 6.24 -2.08 20.84
C PRO A 217 5.09 -1.13 21.22
N PHE A 218 5.37 0.17 21.24
CA PHE A 218 4.40 1.23 21.60
C PHE A 218 3.33 1.43 20.52
N ALA A 219 3.76 1.20 19.29
CA ALA A 219 3.00 1.43 18.08
C ALA A 219 3.51 0.36 17.10
N GLN A 220 2.64 -0.55 16.70
CA GLN A 220 2.98 -1.59 15.75
C GLN A 220 1.83 -1.78 14.77
N PHE A 221 2.15 -1.85 13.50
CA PHE A 221 1.25 -2.37 12.49
C PHE A 221 2.03 -3.17 11.46
N THR A 222 1.36 -4.17 10.90
CA THR A 222 1.89 -5.06 9.89
C THR A 222 1.03 -4.95 8.65
N LEU A 223 1.63 -4.61 7.53
CA LEU A 223 1.00 -4.64 6.23
C LEU A 223 1.38 -5.94 5.55
N HIS A 224 0.38 -6.77 5.25
CA HIS A 224 0.57 -7.99 4.46
C HIS A 224 0.22 -7.69 3.01
N VAL A 225 1.13 -8.08 2.14
CA VAL A 225 1.01 -8.05 0.68
C VAL A 225 0.38 -9.37 0.24
N PRO A 226 -0.51 -9.38 -0.77
CA PRO A 226 -1.15 -10.60 -1.24
C PRO A 226 -0.15 -11.66 -1.69
N GLU A 227 -0.36 -12.92 -1.29
CA GLU A 227 0.49 -14.07 -1.69
C GLU A 227 0.56 -14.27 -3.21
N LEU A 228 -0.50 -13.87 -3.92
CA LEU A 228 -0.57 -13.94 -5.38
C LEU A 228 0.41 -12.99 -6.08
N LEU A 229 0.99 -12.02 -5.37
CA LEU A 229 1.98 -11.09 -5.89
C LEU A 229 3.40 -11.65 -5.64
N PRO A 230 4.14 -12.08 -6.67
CA PRO A 230 5.50 -12.57 -6.49
C PRO A 230 6.44 -11.38 -6.26
N ILE A 231 6.71 -11.04 -5.00
CA ILE A 231 7.51 -9.86 -4.66
C ILE A 231 8.98 -10.05 -5.06
N ASP A 232 9.59 -8.97 -5.57
CA ASP A 232 11.03 -8.84 -5.83
C ASP A 232 11.65 -7.83 -4.84
N ALA A 233 11.02 -6.68 -4.68
CA ALA A 233 11.45 -5.62 -3.77
C ALA A 233 10.26 -4.82 -3.24
N VAL A 234 10.45 -4.24 -2.05
CA VAL A 234 9.49 -3.35 -1.41
C VAL A 234 10.26 -2.15 -0.85
N HIS A 235 9.76 -0.95 -1.12
CA HIS A 235 10.31 0.31 -0.61
C HIS A 235 9.24 1.08 0.15
N LEU A 236 9.65 1.76 1.22
CA LEU A 236 8.76 2.61 2.00
C LEU A 236 9.06 4.08 1.73
N ARG A 237 8.02 4.88 1.53
CA ARG A 237 8.13 6.34 1.46
C ARG A 237 7.10 6.99 2.37
N SER A 238 7.56 7.86 3.27
CA SER A 238 6.68 8.72 4.05
C SER A 238 6.64 10.11 3.42
N GLN A 239 5.63 10.36 2.57
CA GLN A 239 5.53 11.62 1.85
C GLN A 239 4.92 12.74 2.71
N GLY A 240 5.55 13.91 2.64
CA GLY A 240 5.07 15.17 3.21
C GLY A 240 5.10 16.29 2.19
N GLY A 241 4.25 17.30 2.35
CA GLY A 241 4.19 18.45 1.45
C GLY A 241 2.93 19.30 1.63
N THR A 242 2.49 19.95 0.55
CA THR A 242 1.27 20.77 0.51
C THR A 242 -0.04 19.96 0.49
N GLY A 243 0.06 18.62 0.33
CA GLY A 243 -1.07 17.69 0.41
C GLY A 243 -1.12 16.91 1.74
N PRO A 244 -2.19 16.13 1.97
CA PRO A 244 -2.27 15.26 3.14
C PRO A 244 -1.14 14.23 3.09
N GLY A 245 -0.35 14.15 4.16
CA GLY A 245 0.76 13.21 4.26
C GLY A 245 0.31 11.76 4.18
N ALA A 246 1.14 10.90 3.61
CA ALA A 246 0.82 9.50 3.40
C ALA A 246 2.04 8.60 3.55
N LEU A 247 1.78 7.39 4.02
CA LEU A 247 2.72 6.29 4.00
C LEU A 247 2.52 5.49 2.71
N GLU A 248 3.58 5.34 1.93
CA GLU A 248 3.56 4.65 0.65
C GLU A 248 4.41 3.40 0.71
N LEU A 249 3.83 2.32 0.21
CA LEU A 249 4.52 1.08 -0.05
C LEU A 249 4.65 0.88 -1.55
N ALA A 250 5.87 1.03 -2.07
CA ALA A 250 6.20 0.81 -3.47
C ALA A 250 6.73 -0.63 -3.65
N ILE A 251 5.95 -1.46 -4.33
CA ILE A 251 6.21 -2.89 -4.48
C ILE A 251 6.57 -3.20 -5.93
N ARG A 252 7.73 -3.83 -6.12
CA ARG A 252 8.13 -4.42 -7.39
C ARG A 252 7.87 -5.91 -7.35
N ALA A 253 6.97 -6.39 -8.22
CA ALA A 253 6.76 -7.81 -8.47
C ALA A 253 7.77 -8.39 -9.50
N ARG A 254 8.04 -9.69 -9.43
CA ARG A 254 8.84 -10.48 -10.38
C ARG A 254 8.02 -10.80 -11.65
N VAL A 255 7.61 -9.76 -12.35
CA VAL A 255 6.90 -9.85 -13.63
C VAL A 255 7.58 -8.97 -14.67
N ALA A 256 7.55 -9.41 -15.92
CA ALA A 256 8.10 -8.66 -17.05
C ALA A 256 7.06 -7.66 -17.59
N ALA A 257 6.83 -6.58 -16.85
CA ALA A 257 5.89 -5.53 -17.20
C ALA A 257 6.39 -4.15 -16.74
N PRO A 258 5.96 -3.04 -17.34
CA PRO A 258 6.32 -1.72 -16.86
C PRO A 258 5.69 -1.46 -15.48
N GLY A 259 6.38 -0.66 -14.67
CA GLY A 259 5.87 -0.14 -13.41
C GLY A 259 4.70 0.84 -13.60
N VAL A 260 4.15 1.32 -12.50
CA VAL A 260 3.12 2.38 -12.50
C VAL A 260 3.63 3.60 -13.27
N ALA A 261 2.79 4.14 -14.14
CA ALA A 261 3.17 5.24 -15.03
C ALA A 261 3.19 6.59 -14.30
N SER A 262 2.30 6.77 -13.32
CA SER A 262 2.16 8.06 -12.63
C SER A 262 3.21 8.29 -11.54
N ALA A 263 3.77 9.51 -11.50
CA ALA A 263 4.55 10.00 -10.37
C ALA A 263 3.68 10.30 -9.14
N THR A 264 2.37 10.53 -9.33
CA THR A 264 1.43 10.75 -8.23
C THR A 264 0.85 9.44 -7.73
N THR A 265 1.11 9.14 -6.47
CA THR A 265 0.67 7.90 -5.82
C THR A 265 -0.81 7.93 -5.46
N ARG A 266 -1.35 9.11 -5.12
CA ARG A 266 -2.77 9.31 -4.82
C ARG A 266 -3.51 9.90 -6.00
N SER A 267 -4.65 9.31 -6.36
CA SER A 267 -5.57 9.87 -7.36
C SER A 267 -6.37 11.04 -6.77
N PRO A 268 -6.47 12.18 -7.47
CA PRO A 268 -7.37 13.28 -7.09
C PRO A 268 -8.85 12.95 -7.36
N SER A 269 -9.13 11.94 -8.19
CA SER A 269 -10.50 11.53 -8.52
C SER A 269 -11.13 10.62 -7.46
N LEU A 270 -10.34 10.15 -6.49
CA LEU A 270 -10.79 9.31 -5.38
C LEU A 270 -10.78 10.07 -4.05
N PRO A 271 -11.67 9.74 -3.09
CA PRO A 271 -11.72 10.42 -1.79
C PRO A 271 -10.41 10.33 -1.01
N ALA A 272 -9.92 11.47 -0.52
CA ALA A 272 -8.62 11.58 0.15
C ALA A 272 -8.47 10.72 1.43
N GLY A 273 -9.57 10.31 2.07
CA GLY A 273 -9.53 9.46 3.26
C GLY A 273 -9.33 7.96 3.01
N LEU A 274 -9.38 7.51 1.75
CA LEU A 274 -9.20 6.10 1.40
C LEU A 274 -7.72 5.71 1.32
N VAL A 275 -7.44 4.43 1.53
CA VAL A 275 -6.15 3.84 1.15
C VAL A 275 -6.16 3.68 -0.37
N HIS A 276 -5.17 4.21 -1.07
CA HIS A 276 -5.10 4.09 -2.52
C HIS A 276 -4.16 2.95 -2.90
N VAL A 277 -4.61 2.00 -3.70
CA VAL A 277 -3.77 0.95 -4.28
C VAL A 277 -3.71 1.21 -5.78
N ARG A 278 -2.57 1.71 -6.25
CA ARG A 278 -2.28 1.93 -7.66
C ARG A 278 -1.52 0.73 -8.21
N MET A 279 -1.90 0.22 -9.37
CA MET A 279 -1.25 -0.90 -10.03
C MET A 279 -1.08 -0.60 -11.51
N SER A 280 0.08 -0.95 -12.06
CA SER A 280 0.30 -0.92 -13.51
C SER A 280 -0.63 -1.93 -14.17
N ALA A 281 -1.40 -1.50 -15.17
CA ALA A 281 -2.30 -2.40 -15.88
C ALA A 281 -1.54 -3.49 -16.65
N ALA A 282 -0.36 -3.16 -17.17
CA ALA A 282 0.53 -4.13 -17.76
C ALA A 282 1.06 -5.15 -16.73
N ALA A 283 1.41 -4.70 -15.52
CA ALA A 283 1.80 -5.62 -14.45
C ALA A 283 0.64 -6.53 -14.03
N VAL A 284 -0.59 -5.99 -13.95
CA VAL A 284 -1.80 -6.76 -13.68
C VAL A 284 -2.04 -7.85 -14.74
N THR A 285 -1.92 -7.53 -16.03
CA THR A 285 -2.06 -8.54 -17.10
C THR A 285 -0.96 -9.60 -17.05
N ALA A 286 0.28 -9.21 -16.75
CA ALA A 286 1.39 -10.15 -16.57
C ALA A 286 1.17 -11.09 -15.36
N LEU A 287 0.68 -10.56 -14.24
CA LEU A 287 0.31 -11.35 -13.05
C LEU A 287 -0.84 -12.32 -13.35
N ALA A 288 -1.84 -11.89 -14.13
CA ALA A 288 -2.93 -12.78 -14.54
C ALA A 288 -2.43 -13.92 -15.44
N ASN A 289 -1.49 -13.65 -16.36
CA ASN A 289 -0.85 -14.70 -17.16
C ASN A 289 -0.05 -15.68 -16.31
N ASP A 290 0.72 -15.18 -15.33
CA ASP A 290 1.44 -16.03 -14.37
C ASP A 290 0.48 -16.90 -13.54
N ALA A 291 -0.62 -16.31 -13.07
CA ALA A 291 -1.67 -17.05 -12.37
C ALA A 291 -2.35 -18.12 -13.24
N MET A 292 -2.56 -17.83 -14.54
CA MET A 292 -3.04 -18.83 -15.52
C MET A 292 -2.02 -19.95 -15.71
N ALA A 293 -0.72 -19.64 -15.80
CA ALA A 293 0.34 -20.62 -15.94
C ALA A 293 0.47 -21.54 -14.72
N ARG A 294 0.23 -21.01 -13.51
CA ARG A 294 0.19 -21.80 -12.25
C ARG A 294 -1.13 -22.54 -12.01
N GLY A 295 -2.13 -22.37 -12.87
CA GLY A 295 -3.45 -22.99 -12.72
C GLY A 295 -4.36 -22.35 -11.66
N VAL A 296 -3.98 -21.17 -11.13
CA VAL A 296 -4.82 -20.38 -10.21
C VAL A 296 -5.99 -19.75 -10.97
N LEU A 297 -5.73 -19.32 -12.22
CA LEU A 297 -6.76 -18.90 -13.16
C LEU A 297 -6.90 -19.91 -14.30
N PRO A 298 -8.10 -20.09 -14.87
CA PRO A 298 -8.26 -20.92 -16.05
C PRO A 298 -7.50 -20.33 -17.25
N ALA A 299 -6.58 -21.11 -17.81
CA ALA A 299 -5.86 -20.77 -19.03
C ALA A 299 -6.54 -21.31 -20.31
N ARG A 300 -7.53 -22.20 -20.14
CA ARG A 300 -8.16 -22.96 -21.22
C ARG A 300 -9.68 -22.87 -21.18
N PHE A 301 -10.26 -22.85 -22.37
CA PHE A 301 -11.68 -22.61 -22.57
C PHE A 301 -12.26 -23.52 -23.66
N ASP A 302 -13.50 -23.96 -23.46
CA ASP A 302 -14.30 -24.67 -24.47
C ASP A 302 -14.81 -23.72 -25.56
N ALA A 303 -15.46 -24.23 -26.61
CA ALA A 303 -15.97 -23.40 -27.71
C ALA A 303 -17.01 -22.33 -27.29
N GLN A 304 -17.65 -22.50 -26.14
CA GLN A 304 -18.63 -21.59 -25.58
C GLN A 304 -17.97 -20.46 -24.79
N GLY A 305 -16.69 -20.60 -24.47
CA GLY A 305 -15.91 -19.61 -23.70
C GLY A 305 -15.96 -19.90 -22.21
N GLU A 306 -16.40 -21.09 -21.82
CA GLU A 306 -16.39 -21.53 -20.43
C GLU A 306 -15.05 -22.17 -20.08
N PRO A 307 -14.54 -21.95 -18.86
CA PRO A 307 -13.34 -22.61 -18.37
C PRO A 307 -13.42 -24.12 -18.51
N SER A 308 -12.43 -24.70 -19.17
CA SER A 308 -12.33 -26.15 -19.31
C SER A 308 -10.87 -26.56 -19.32
N PRO A 309 -10.41 -27.44 -18.39
CA PRO A 309 -9.03 -27.92 -18.38
C PRO A 309 -8.62 -28.62 -19.70
N GLN A 310 -9.60 -29.23 -20.38
CA GLN A 310 -9.46 -29.88 -21.69
C GLN A 310 -9.92 -28.99 -22.86
N GLY A 311 -10.26 -27.73 -22.59
CA GLY A 311 -10.69 -26.77 -23.61
C GLY A 311 -9.66 -26.64 -24.73
N PRO A 312 -10.09 -26.65 -26.02
CA PRO A 312 -9.16 -26.63 -27.15
C PRO A 312 -8.49 -25.26 -27.36
N PHE A 313 -8.97 -24.22 -26.69
CA PHE A 313 -8.40 -22.89 -26.78
C PHE A 313 -7.61 -22.53 -25.53
N THR A 314 -6.46 -21.92 -25.73
CA THR A 314 -5.67 -21.26 -24.69
C THR A 314 -5.79 -19.76 -24.82
N VAL A 315 -5.70 -19.07 -23.69
CA VAL A 315 -5.82 -17.61 -23.64
C VAL A 315 -4.60 -17.00 -22.97
N ALA A 316 -4.17 -15.85 -23.49
CA ALA A 316 -3.18 -15.00 -22.87
C ALA A 316 -3.61 -13.54 -22.99
N LEU A 317 -3.17 -12.71 -22.05
CA LEU A 317 -3.50 -11.30 -21.97
C LEU A 317 -2.28 -10.45 -22.26
N ALA A 318 -2.49 -9.26 -22.80
CA ALA A 318 -1.46 -8.25 -22.88
C ALA A 318 -2.06 -6.87 -22.63
N TRP A 319 -1.19 -5.93 -22.24
CA TRP A 319 -1.50 -4.52 -22.17
C TRP A 319 -0.65 -3.78 -23.18
N GLN A 320 -1.29 -2.97 -24.02
CA GLN A 320 -0.62 -2.16 -25.03
C GLN A 320 -1.21 -0.76 -25.01
N SER A 321 -0.46 0.24 -24.58
CA SER A 321 -0.94 1.63 -24.50
C SER A 321 -1.62 2.09 -25.80
N GLY A 322 -2.76 2.78 -25.68
CA GLY A 322 -3.54 3.26 -26.83
C GLY A 322 -5.04 3.24 -26.57
N ALA A 323 -5.83 3.41 -27.63
CA ALA A 323 -7.30 3.53 -27.52
C ALA A 323 -8.00 2.28 -27.00
N LYS A 324 -7.43 1.09 -27.23
CA LYS A 324 -7.95 -0.21 -26.76
C LYS A 324 -6.81 -1.00 -26.12
N PRO A 325 -6.49 -0.70 -24.85
CA PRO A 325 -5.20 -1.11 -24.31
C PRO A 325 -5.17 -2.54 -23.82
N LEU A 326 -6.32 -3.10 -23.42
CA LEU A 326 -6.41 -4.50 -23.05
C LEU A 326 -6.47 -5.36 -24.31
N ARG A 327 -5.54 -6.30 -24.43
CA ARG A 327 -5.48 -7.30 -25.51
C ARG A 327 -5.71 -8.70 -24.95
N MET A 328 -6.56 -9.47 -25.61
CA MET A 328 -6.75 -10.89 -25.32
C MET A 328 -6.41 -11.70 -26.56
N HIS A 329 -5.45 -12.59 -26.41
CA HIS A 329 -4.97 -13.49 -27.44
C HIS A 329 -5.54 -14.88 -27.16
N THR A 330 -6.30 -15.40 -28.12
CA THR A 330 -6.89 -16.75 -28.05
C THR A 330 -6.26 -17.62 -29.12
N PHE A 331 -5.77 -18.80 -28.72
CA PHE A 331 -5.09 -19.73 -29.60
C PHE A 331 -5.75 -21.11 -29.55
N ARG A 332 -5.95 -21.73 -30.70
CA ARG A 332 -6.18 -23.17 -30.84
C ARG A 332 -5.05 -23.73 -31.67
N GLU A 333 -4.26 -24.62 -31.08
CA GLU A 333 -3.03 -25.15 -31.70
C GLU A 333 -3.23 -26.55 -32.30
N SER A 334 -4.32 -27.24 -31.96
CA SER A 334 -4.64 -28.59 -32.43
C SER A 334 -5.87 -28.63 -33.34
N GLY A 335 -5.79 -29.42 -34.41
CA GLY A 335 -6.82 -29.51 -35.44
C GLY A 335 -6.87 -28.25 -36.29
N ASP A 336 -8.03 -27.59 -36.33
CA ASP A 336 -8.18 -26.30 -37.02
C ASP A 336 -7.47 -25.19 -36.23
N CYS A 337 -6.25 -24.87 -36.63
CA CYS A 337 -5.45 -23.81 -36.01
C CYS A 337 -6.14 -22.45 -36.13
N ILE A 338 -6.42 -21.83 -34.97
CA ILE A 338 -7.12 -20.55 -34.88
C ILE A 338 -6.32 -19.60 -33.99
N TYR A 339 -6.21 -18.35 -34.43
CA TYR A 339 -5.77 -17.23 -33.61
C TYR A 339 -6.82 -16.12 -33.68
N ILE A 340 -7.17 -15.55 -32.52
CA ILE A 340 -8.03 -14.39 -32.43
C ILE A 340 -7.40 -13.41 -31.44
N GLU A 341 -7.23 -12.17 -31.88
CA GLU A 341 -6.88 -11.04 -31.02
C GLU A 341 -8.10 -10.17 -30.81
N PHE A 342 -8.42 -9.92 -29.55
CA PHE A 342 -9.42 -8.96 -29.16
C PHE A 342 -8.78 -7.78 -28.47
N ALA A 343 -9.32 -6.59 -28.71
CA ALA A 343 -8.93 -5.39 -28.01
C ALA A 343 -10.14 -4.66 -27.45
N GLY A 344 -9.97 -4.02 -26.29
CA GLY A 344 -10.98 -3.13 -25.74
C GLY A 344 -10.46 -2.29 -24.58
N THR A 345 -11.34 -1.45 -24.07
CA THR A 345 -11.08 -0.53 -22.96
C THR A 345 -11.77 -1.03 -21.69
N PRO A 346 -11.01 -1.46 -20.67
CA PRO A 346 -11.62 -1.91 -19.43
C PRO A 346 -12.23 -0.73 -18.67
N ALA A 347 -13.54 -0.77 -18.48
CA ALA A 347 -14.27 0.09 -17.56
C ALA A 347 -14.41 -0.65 -16.23
N LEU A 348 -13.76 -0.10 -15.19
CA LEU A 348 -13.80 -0.65 -13.84
C LEU A 348 -14.89 0.06 -13.03
N SER A 349 -15.66 -0.69 -12.25
CA SER A 349 -16.59 -0.15 -11.26
C SER A 349 -16.56 -0.99 -9.97
N VAL A 350 -17.05 -0.42 -8.87
CA VAL A 350 -17.24 -1.17 -7.61
C VAL A 350 -18.74 -1.28 -7.35
N ALA A 351 -19.25 -2.52 -7.27
CA ALA A 351 -20.64 -2.82 -6.95
C ALA A 351 -20.70 -3.87 -5.84
N SER A 352 -21.43 -3.59 -4.75
CA SER A 352 -21.54 -4.51 -3.59
C SER A 352 -20.17 -4.92 -3.00
N GLY A 353 -19.20 -4.00 -3.01
CA GLY A 353 -17.81 -4.25 -2.61
C GLY A 353 -17.02 -5.13 -3.60
N GLN A 354 -17.63 -5.54 -4.72
CA GLN A 354 -17.04 -6.30 -5.82
C GLN A 354 -16.51 -5.37 -6.91
N LEU A 355 -15.31 -5.65 -7.43
CA LEU A 355 -14.82 -5.00 -8.64
C LEU A 355 -15.51 -5.66 -9.82
N GLU A 356 -16.28 -4.87 -10.55
CA GLU A 356 -16.90 -5.26 -11.80
C GLU A 356 -16.12 -4.66 -12.95
N VAL A 357 -16.03 -5.41 -14.05
CA VAL A 357 -15.39 -4.94 -15.26
C VAL A 357 -16.27 -5.16 -16.46
N ALA A 358 -16.45 -4.09 -17.21
CA ALA A 358 -17.06 -4.08 -18.53
C ALA A 358 -16.00 -3.71 -19.57
N VAL A 359 -16.14 -4.27 -20.77
CA VAL A 359 -15.32 -3.88 -21.93
C VAL A 359 -16.29 -3.62 -23.09
N ALA A 360 -16.99 -2.49 -23.01
CA ALA A 360 -18.13 -2.21 -23.88
C ALA A 360 -17.76 -2.01 -25.36
N ASP A 361 -16.54 -1.57 -25.62
CA ASP A 361 -15.99 -1.30 -26.95
C ASP A 361 -15.14 -2.45 -27.51
N GLY A 362 -15.24 -3.65 -26.93
CA GLY A 362 -14.48 -4.83 -27.34
C GLY A 362 -14.68 -5.20 -28.81
N SER A 363 -13.59 -5.33 -29.57
CA SER A 363 -13.61 -5.76 -30.97
C SER A 363 -12.52 -6.78 -31.28
N ILE A 364 -12.74 -7.55 -32.34
CA ILE A 364 -11.71 -8.42 -32.92
C ILE A 364 -10.79 -7.56 -33.79
N GLU A 365 -9.50 -7.59 -33.51
CA GLU A 365 -8.50 -6.80 -34.26
C GLU A 365 -7.74 -7.66 -35.26
N ARG A 366 -7.45 -8.93 -34.92
CA ARG A 366 -6.70 -9.85 -35.78
C ARG A 366 -7.29 -11.25 -35.71
N THR A 367 -7.29 -11.95 -36.84
CA THR A 367 -7.67 -13.36 -36.91
C THR A 367 -6.74 -14.14 -37.83
N ALA A 368 -6.52 -15.41 -37.53
CA ALA A 368 -5.93 -16.38 -38.45
C ALA A 368 -6.69 -17.72 -38.38
N GLY A 369 -6.82 -18.39 -39.53
CA GLY A 369 -7.59 -19.63 -39.68
C GLY A 369 -9.04 -19.38 -40.11
N LYS A 370 -9.81 -20.47 -40.32
CA LYS A 370 -11.24 -20.40 -40.65
C LYS A 370 -12.05 -20.19 -39.38
N ALA A 371 -11.98 -19.00 -38.80
CA ALA A 371 -12.75 -18.64 -37.61
C ALA A 371 -13.86 -17.63 -37.97
N LYS A 372 -15.12 -18.06 -37.86
CA LYS A 372 -16.29 -17.17 -37.74
C LYS A 372 -16.99 -17.54 -36.44
N LEU A 373 -16.44 -17.09 -35.30
CA LEU A 373 -16.93 -17.49 -33.97
C LEU A 373 -17.57 -16.32 -33.23
N ARG A 374 -18.42 -16.63 -32.23
CA ARG A 374 -19.08 -15.71 -31.27
C ARG A 374 -18.07 -15.10 -30.28
N ALA A 375 -17.12 -14.41 -30.85
CA ALA A 375 -15.89 -13.94 -30.26
C ALA A 375 -16.14 -12.99 -29.04
N ALA A 376 -17.16 -12.14 -29.13
CA ALA A 376 -17.50 -11.17 -28.10
C ALA A 376 -17.90 -11.81 -26.75
N ILE A 377 -18.55 -12.98 -26.77
CA ILE A 377 -18.98 -13.68 -25.54
C ILE A 377 -17.76 -14.14 -24.73
N TRP A 378 -16.76 -14.73 -25.41
CA TRP A 378 -15.49 -15.13 -24.79
C TRP A 378 -14.78 -13.96 -24.12
N PHE A 379 -14.66 -12.85 -24.84
CA PHE A 379 -13.93 -11.69 -24.37
C PHE A 379 -14.56 -11.09 -23.10
N SER A 380 -15.89 -11.01 -23.06
CA SER A 380 -16.59 -10.56 -21.85
C SER A 380 -16.41 -11.50 -20.65
N GLY A 381 -16.46 -12.83 -20.87
CA GLY A 381 -16.31 -13.84 -19.81
C GLY A 381 -14.90 -13.91 -19.21
N ILE A 382 -13.88 -13.89 -20.07
CA ILE A 382 -12.47 -13.91 -19.67
C ILE A 382 -12.07 -12.59 -19.01
N GLY A 383 -12.49 -11.46 -19.59
CA GLY A 383 -12.26 -10.14 -19.00
C GLY A 383 -12.74 -10.06 -17.55
N ARG A 384 -13.99 -10.45 -17.28
CA ARG A 384 -14.54 -10.43 -15.91
C ARG A 384 -13.69 -11.23 -14.90
N ARG A 385 -13.13 -12.37 -15.30
CA ARG A 385 -12.31 -13.24 -14.42
C ARG A 385 -10.94 -12.64 -14.14
N THR A 386 -10.24 -12.15 -15.17
CA THR A 386 -8.95 -11.46 -15.03
C THR A 386 -9.01 -10.30 -14.05
N PHE A 387 -10.05 -9.47 -14.15
CA PHE A 387 -10.14 -8.31 -13.28
C PHE A 387 -10.69 -8.63 -11.89
N SER A 388 -11.48 -9.72 -11.75
CA SER A 388 -11.78 -10.28 -10.44
C SER A 388 -10.49 -10.67 -9.69
N PHE A 389 -9.48 -11.17 -10.41
CA PHE A 389 -8.14 -11.43 -9.86
C PHE A 389 -7.39 -10.15 -9.46
N THR A 390 -7.46 -9.08 -10.26
CA THR A 390 -6.92 -7.75 -9.90
C THR A 390 -7.47 -7.23 -8.59
N ARG A 391 -8.76 -7.45 -8.35
CA ARG A 391 -9.37 -7.13 -7.06
C ARG A 391 -8.97 -8.09 -5.96
N ALA A 392 -8.88 -9.39 -6.21
CA ALA A 392 -8.37 -10.34 -5.22
C ALA A 392 -6.95 -9.95 -4.77
N LEU A 393 -6.11 -9.48 -5.70
CA LEU A 393 -4.84 -8.84 -5.38
C LEU A 393 -5.05 -7.58 -4.52
N ALA A 394 -5.84 -6.61 -4.94
CA ALA A 394 -6.02 -5.38 -4.17
C ALA A 394 -6.67 -5.58 -2.78
N ALA A 395 -7.61 -6.52 -2.63
CA ALA A 395 -8.27 -6.87 -1.39
C ALA A 395 -7.43 -7.79 -0.48
N GLY A 396 -6.42 -8.46 -1.06
CA GLY A 396 -5.47 -9.28 -0.31
C GLY A 396 -4.50 -8.45 0.53
N PHE A 397 -4.43 -7.13 0.31
CA PHE A 397 -3.71 -6.24 1.21
C PHE A 397 -4.45 -6.19 2.55
N THR A 398 -3.82 -6.71 3.60
CA THR A 398 -4.38 -6.67 4.95
C THR A 398 -3.50 -5.86 5.86
N LEU A 399 -4.13 -5.13 6.79
CA LEU A 399 -3.42 -4.33 7.76
C LEU A 399 -3.74 -4.88 9.15
N GLU A 400 -2.71 -5.24 9.89
CA GLU A 400 -2.86 -5.81 11.20
C GLU A 400 -2.27 -4.85 12.23
N VAL A 401 -3.06 -4.52 13.24
CA VAL A 401 -2.58 -3.93 14.49
C VAL A 401 -2.66 -5.04 15.54
N PRO A 402 -1.70 -5.24 16.45
CA PRO A 402 -1.71 -6.40 17.34
C PRO A 402 -3.06 -6.58 18.08
N GLY A 403 -3.75 -7.68 17.82
CA GLY A 403 -5.09 -7.98 18.37
C GLY A 403 -6.28 -7.35 17.62
N MET A 404 -6.07 -6.74 16.46
CA MET A 404 -7.09 -6.16 15.60
C MET A 404 -6.70 -6.30 14.12
N PRO A 405 -6.98 -7.45 13.48
CA PRO A 405 -6.82 -7.58 12.04
C PRO A 405 -7.84 -6.67 11.33
N LEU A 406 -7.39 -5.91 10.34
CA LEU A 406 -8.24 -5.08 9.49
C LEU A 406 -8.26 -5.66 8.09
N GLN A 407 -9.46 -5.88 7.58
CA GLN A 407 -9.67 -6.30 6.21
C GLN A 407 -9.87 -5.06 5.33
N SER A 408 -9.22 -5.07 4.16
CA SER A 408 -9.46 -4.05 3.16
C SER A 408 -10.64 -4.42 2.28
N SER A 409 -11.41 -3.42 1.85
CA SER A 409 -12.46 -3.62 0.85
C SER A 409 -12.48 -2.46 -0.15
N ALA A 410 -12.66 -2.78 -1.43
CA ALA A 410 -12.74 -1.78 -2.47
C ALA A 410 -14.02 -0.96 -2.29
N ALA A 411 -13.87 0.36 -2.24
CA ALA A 411 -14.96 1.32 -2.14
C ALA A 411 -15.10 2.16 -3.41
N ALA A 412 -13.99 2.39 -4.12
CA ALA A 412 -13.98 3.11 -5.38
C ALA A 412 -12.88 2.57 -6.30
N VAL A 413 -13.00 2.82 -7.59
CA VAL A 413 -11.99 2.48 -8.58
C VAL A 413 -11.99 3.52 -9.69
N THR A 414 -10.82 3.77 -10.26
CA THR A 414 -10.63 4.59 -11.44
C THR A 414 -9.47 4.04 -12.28
N THR A 415 -9.40 4.48 -13.53
CA THR A 415 -8.27 4.21 -14.43
C THR A 415 -7.63 5.54 -14.79
N GLU A 416 -6.32 5.66 -14.59
CA GLU A 416 -5.55 6.87 -14.90
C GLU A 416 -4.40 6.50 -15.84
N GLY A 417 -4.56 6.80 -17.13
CA GLY A 417 -3.62 6.33 -18.14
C GLY A 417 -3.56 4.81 -18.15
N ASP A 418 -2.35 4.26 -17.97
CA ASP A 418 -2.09 2.82 -17.93
C ASP A 418 -2.10 2.24 -16.49
N ASP A 419 -2.62 2.99 -15.51
CA ASP A 419 -2.71 2.55 -14.13
C ASP A 419 -4.16 2.34 -13.68
N PHE A 420 -4.39 1.28 -12.90
CA PHE A 420 -5.61 1.11 -12.12
C PHE A 420 -5.42 1.65 -10.71
N VAL A 421 -6.34 2.46 -10.22
CA VAL A 421 -6.30 3.00 -8.86
C VAL A 421 -7.55 2.58 -8.11
N LEU A 422 -7.37 1.80 -7.04
CA LEU A 422 -8.45 1.38 -6.15
C LEU A 422 -8.42 2.22 -4.87
N GLY A 423 -9.58 2.77 -4.49
CA GLY A 423 -9.81 3.36 -3.19
C GLY A 423 -10.35 2.30 -2.24
N MET A 424 -9.56 1.96 -1.22
CA MET A 424 -9.85 0.91 -0.25
C MET A 424 -10.27 1.54 1.09
N THR A 425 -11.27 0.94 1.71
CA THR A 425 -11.59 1.14 3.12
C THR A 425 -10.93 0.07 3.97
N LEU A 426 -10.63 0.39 5.23
CA LEU A 426 -10.13 -0.56 6.21
C LEU A 426 -11.18 -0.70 7.31
N ALA A 427 -11.57 -1.93 7.62
CA ALA A 427 -12.50 -2.22 8.70
C ALA A 427 -12.01 -3.43 9.50
N PRO A 428 -12.33 -3.54 10.81
CA PRO A 428 -12.04 -4.75 11.58
C PRO A 428 -12.58 -5.99 10.88
N ALA A 429 -11.73 -7.02 10.75
CA ALA A 429 -12.15 -8.29 10.21
C ALA A 429 -13.27 -8.87 11.10
N ARG A 430 -14.34 -9.35 10.48
CA ARG A 430 -15.39 -10.03 11.23
C ARG A 430 -14.84 -11.36 11.76
N PRO A 431 -15.01 -11.70 13.04
CA PRO A 431 -14.63 -13.01 13.54
C PRO A 431 -15.46 -14.09 12.83
N GLY A 432 -14.82 -14.95 12.04
CA GLY A 432 -15.41 -16.18 11.48
C GLY A 432 -15.90 -16.13 10.02
N GLY A 433 -15.16 -15.48 9.11
CA GLY A 433 -15.43 -15.54 7.66
C GLY A 433 -14.64 -16.63 6.95
#